data_AF-A0A1Y5FYS5-F1
#
_entry.id   AF-A0A1Y5FYS5-F1
#
_cell.length_a   1.000
_cell.length_b   1.000
_cell.length_c   1.000
_cell.angle_alpha   90.00
_cell.angle_beta   90.00
_cell.angle_gamma   90.00
#
_symmetry.space_group_name_H-M   'P 1'
#
loop_
_entity.id
_entity.type
_entity.pdbx_description
1 polymer ?
#
loop_
_entity_poly.entity_id
_entity_poly.type
_entity_poly.pdbx_seq_one_letter_code
_entity_poly.pdbx_strand_id
1 'polypeptide(L)'
;MPQYLKFYLKLFIALTVATGLSACGSAARKNQPTTGTEQVSVVVDDSANAKSDDKVEKEEQPEEDVEEELAALSYEIAPLEPEVDDDPEKFLGIDAQQLVVLLGDPSLIRRESPAEIWQYSTKSCVLDLVLYDSVTAYIEARDEQVRPMDSRTCLRSLLLSRQNW
;
A
#
# COMPACT_ATOMS: atom_id res chain seq x y z
N MET A 1 8.93 45.96 18.42
CA MET A 1 8.88 44.84 19.38
C MET A 1 10.01 43.81 19.15
N PRO A 2 11.27 44.04 19.59
CA PRO A 2 12.33 43.04 19.46
C PRO A 2 13.16 42.79 20.74
N GLN A 3 12.58 42.99 21.93
CA GLN A 3 13.34 42.95 23.20
C GLN A 3 13.22 41.63 23.99
N TYR A 4 12.21 40.80 23.72
CA TYR A 4 11.99 39.54 24.47
C TYR A 4 12.81 38.34 23.95
N LEU A 5 13.29 38.39 22.70
CA LEU A 5 14.04 37.29 22.08
C LEU A 5 15.48 37.17 22.62
N LYS A 6 16.05 38.26 23.16
CA LYS A 6 17.43 38.28 23.68
C LYS A 6 17.57 37.76 25.11
N PHE A 7 16.48 37.69 25.87
CA PHE A 7 16.49 37.19 27.26
C PHE A 7 16.35 35.66 27.35
N TYR A 8 15.57 35.02 26.48
CA TYR A 8 15.44 33.56 26.45
C TYR A 8 16.68 32.85 25.90
N LEU A 9 17.40 33.50 24.97
CA LEU A 9 18.62 32.97 24.36
C LEU A 9 19.80 32.87 25.34
N LYS A 10 19.80 33.64 26.44
CA LYS A 10 20.86 33.60 27.46
C LYS A 10 20.55 32.69 28.65
N LEU A 11 19.29 32.32 28.88
CA LEU A 11 18.92 31.52 30.07
C LEU A 11 19.02 30.00 29.83
N PHE A 12 18.90 29.52 28.59
CA PHE A 12 18.99 28.08 28.31
C PHE A 12 20.41 27.55 28.07
N ILE A 13 21.40 28.43 27.92
CA ILE A 13 22.81 28.03 27.68
C ILE A 13 23.50 27.53 28.96
N ALA A 14 22.86 27.60 30.13
CA ALA A 14 23.55 27.42 31.43
C ALA A 14 23.07 26.26 32.33
N LEU A 15 22.17 25.35 31.93
CA LEU A 15 21.78 24.25 32.84
C LEU A 15 21.56 22.91 32.12
N THR A 16 22.38 21.91 32.53
CA THR A 16 22.33 20.46 32.21
C THR A 16 22.81 20.10 30.79
N VAL A 17 24.06 19.70 30.52
CA VAL A 17 25.04 18.81 31.18
C VAL A 17 24.49 17.39 31.43
N ALA A 18 24.87 16.51 30.49
CA ALA A 18 25.21 15.10 30.61
C ALA A 18 24.11 14.07 30.95
N THR A 19 23.65 13.31 29.93
CA THR A 19 23.41 11.86 30.03
C THR A 19 23.40 11.17 28.65
N GLY A 20 24.31 10.19 28.47
CA GLY A 20 24.05 8.93 27.76
C GLY A 20 24.25 8.83 26.24
N LEU A 21 25.48 8.61 25.77
CA LEU A 21 25.70 7.88 24.50
C LEU A 21 25.45 6.39 24.74
N SER A 22 24.30 5.87 24.28
CA SER A 22 24.10 4.42 24.11
C SER A 22 24.07 4.12 22.62
N ALA A 23 25.23 3.69 22.10
CA ALA A 23 25.36 3.15 20.76
C ALA A 23 24.96 1.66 20.78
N CYS A 24 23.81 1.33 20.23
CA CYS A 24 23.56 -0.02 19.70
C CYS A 24 23.61 0.08 18.18
N GLY A 25 24.81 -0.12 17.63
CA GLY A 25 25.00 -0.36 16.20
C GLY A 25 24.66 -1.81 15.89
N SER A 26 23.48 -2.06 15.33
CA SER A 26 23.20 -3.34 14.67
C SER A 26 23.80 -3.32 13.28
N ALA A 27 24.90 -4.07 13.12
CA ALA A 27 25.53 -4.31 11.84
C ALA A 27 24.56 -5.03 10.90
N ALA A 28 24.13 -4.32 9.85
CA ALA A 28 23.48 -4.89 8.70
C ALA A 28 24.42 -5.91 8.02
N ARG A 29 24.08 -7.20 8.06
CA ARG A 29 24.68 -8.18 7.15
C ARG A 29 23.87 -8.18 5.85
N LYS A 30 24.46 -7.52 4.85
CA LYS A 30 24.07 -7.49 3.45
C LYS A 30 24.26 -8.89 2.85
N ASN A 31 23.17 -9.60 2.55
CA ASN A 31 23.22 -10.74 1.65
C ASN A 31 23.03 -10.21 0.23
N GLN A 32 24.11 -10.17 -0.54
CA GLN A 32 24.05 -9.90 -1.98
C GLN A 32 23.57 -11.15 -2.74
N PRO A 33 23.04 -10.96 -3.96
CA PRO A 33 22.38 -11.96 -4.77
C PRO A 33 23.41 -12.83 -5.50
N THR A 34 23.12 -14.11 -5.64
CA THR A 34 23.82 -15.00 -6.56
C THR A 34 23.07 -15.02 -7.89
N THR A 35 23.55 -14.19 -8.82
CA THR A 35 23.42 -14.40 -10.27
C THR A 35 24.33 -15.56 -10.69
N GLY A 36 23.79 -16.52 -11.43
CA GLY A 36 24.54 -17.56 -12.13
C GLY A 36 23.65 -18.77 -12.45
N THR A 37 23.01 -18.77 -13.61
CA THR A 37 23.43 -19.53 -14.81
C THR A 37 22.82 -20.92 -14.87
N GLU A 38 21.74 -21.01 -15.67
CA GLU A 38 21.55 -21.94 -16.79
C GLU A 38 22.21 -23.34 -16.72
N GLN A 39 21.37 -24.39 -16.82
CA GLN A 39 21.36 -25.48 -17.83
C GLN A 39 20.60 -26.71 -17.26
N VAL A 40 19.46 -27.13 -17.83
CA VAL A 40 19.30 -28.17 -18.90
C VAL A 40 19.83 -29.54 -18.40
N SER A 41 19.12 -30.68 -18.33
CA SER A 41 18.22 -31.37 -19.29
C SER A 41 17.64 -32.67 -18.68
N VAL A 42 16.37 -32.97 -18.99
CA VAL A 42 15.76 -34.23 -19.52
C VAL A 42 16.34 -35.61 -19.12
N VAL A 43 15.51 -36.56 -18.64
CA VAL A 43 15.23 -37.92 -19.20
C VAL A 43 13.87 -38.46 -18.68
N VAL A 44 13.23 -39.29 -19.50
CA VAL A 44 11.85 -39.82 -19.57
C VAL A 44 11.72 -41.23 -18.93
N ASP A 45 10.46 -41.71 -18.87
CA ASP A 45 9.97 -43.11 -18.78
C ASP A 45 9.78 -43.71 -17.37
N ASP A 46 8.77 -44.53 -17.05
CA ASP A 46 7.44 -44.83 -17.59
C ASP A 46 6.75 -45.80 -16.58
N SER A 47 5.45 -46.01 -16.73
CA SER A 47 4.68 -47.20 -16.29
C SER A 47 4.43 -47.50 -14.80
N ALA A 48 3.23 -47.07 -14.39
CA ALA A 48 2.06 -47.89 -14.02
C ALA A 48 2.25 -49.18 -13.20
N ASN A 49 1.46 -49.29 -12.12
CA ASN A 49 0.82 -50.57 -11.78
C ASN A 49 -0.64 -50.35 -11.35
N ALA A 50 -1.49 -51.20 -11.92
CA ALA A 50 -2.93 -51.22 -11.83
C ALA A 50 -3.43 -51.90 -10.56
N LYS A 51 -4.66 -51.54 -10.17
CA LYS A 51 -5.66 -52.45 -9.61
C LYS A 51 -7.03 -51.85 -9.87
N SER A 52 -7.90 -52.60 -10.57
CA SER A 52 -9.05 -53.32 -9.97
C SER A 52 -10.21 -52.34 -9.71
N ASP A 53 -11.46 -52.60 -10.06
CA ASP A 53 -12.17 -53.71 -10.68
C ASP A 53 -13.56 -53.14 -11.05
N ASP A 54 -14.25 -53.83 -11.93
CA ASP A 54 -15.71 -53.98 -11.98
C ASP A 54 -16.61 -52.73 -12.11
N LYS A 55 -17.16 -52.59 -13.33
CA LYS A 55 -18.61 -52.69 -13.63
C LYS A 55 -19.56 -51.87 -12.74
N VAL A 56 -20.32 -50.99 -13.38
CA VAL A 56 -21.76 -51.19 -13.67
C VAL A 56 -22.27 -49.90 -14.31
N GLU A 57 -22.65 -50.06 -15.57
CA GLU A 57 -23.57 -49.23 -16.33
C GLU A 57 -24.88 -49.07 -15.57
N LYS A 58 -25.28 -47.83 -15.32
CA LYS A 58 -26.68 -47.52 -15.02
C LYS A 58 -27.04 -46.16 -15.59
N GLU A 59 -27.81 -46.22 -16.67
CA GLU A 59 -28.56 -45.11 -17.23
C GLU A 59 -29.61 -44.60 -16.22
N GLU A 60 -30.04 -43.36 -16.48
CA GLU A 60 -31.15 -42.58 -15.88
C GLU A 60 -30.85 -41.87 -14.54
N GLN A 61 -30.62 -40.55 -14.59
CA GLN A 61 -31.60 -39.57 -14.09
C GLN A 61 -31.26 -38.12 -14.52
N PRO A 62 -32.06 -37.47 -15.38
CA PRO A 62 -31.87 -36.08 -15.79
C PRO A 62 -32.57 -35.13 -14.80
N GLU A 63 -31.94 -34.89 -13.65
CA GLU A 63 -32.35 -33.82 -12.71
C GLU A 63 -31.15 -32.99 -12.17
N GLU A 64 -29.90 -33.45 -12.32
CA GLU A 64 -28.69 -32.72 -11.88
C GLU A 64 -28.27 -31.55 -12.81
N ASP A 65 -28.69 -31.58 -14.07
CA ASP A 65 -28.21 -30.63 -15.10
C ASP A 65 -28.68 -29.18 -14.85
N VAL A 66 -29.81 -29.02 -14.15
CA VAL A 66 -30.39 -27.69 -13.87
C VAL A 66 -29.67 -26.99 -12.71
N GLU A 67 -29.19 -27.74 -11.72
CA GLU A 67 -28.47 -27.17 -10.57
C GLU A 67 -27.03 -26.78 -10.94
N GLU A 68 -26.40 -27.53 -11.84
CA GLU A 68 -25.10 -27.16 -12.41
C GLU A 68 -25.20 -25.96 -13.36
N GLU A 69 -26.26 -25.86 -14.17
CA GLU A 69 -26.53 -24.69 -15.01
C GLU A 69 -26.84 -23.44 -14.15
N LEU A 70 -27.60 -23.57 -13.06
CA LEU A 70 -27.87 -22.48 -12.11
C LEU A 70 -26.62 -22.08 -11.31
N ALA A 71 -25.75 -23.04 -10.97
CA ALA A 71 -24.46 -22.77 -10.33
C ALA A 71 -23.50 -22.05 -11.30
N ALA A 72 -23.48 -22.44 -12.57
CA ALA A 72 -22.71 -21.77 -13.62
C ALA A 72 -23.20 -20.33 -13.85
N LEU A 73 -24.53 -20.11 -13.88
CA LEU A 73 -25.11 -18.76 -13.97
C LEU A 73 -24.79 -17.89 -12.74
N SER A 74 -24.61 -18.50 -11.56
CA SER A 74 -24.23 -17.78 -10.35
C SER A 74 -22.75 -17.35 -10.32
N TYR A 75 -21.88 -18.10 -11.00
CA TYR A 75 -20.46 -17.79 -11.14
C TYR A 75 -20.20 -16.61 -12.10
N GLU A 76 -21.10 -16.42 -13.08
CA GLU A 76 -21.02 -15.33 -14.06
C GLU A 76 -21.21 -13.93 -13.44
N ILE A 77 -21.83 -13.83 -12.25
CA ILE A 77 -22.07 -12.57 -11.53
C ILE A 77 -20.98 -12.31 -10.49
N ALA A 78 -19.72 -12.54 -10.85
CA ALA A 78 -18.60 -12.08 -10.04
C ALA A 78 -18.74 -10.56 -9.84
N PRO A 79 -18.65 -10.05 -8.59
CA PRO A 79 -18.80 -8.62 -8.34
C PRO A 79 -17.79 -7.84 -9.18
N LEU A 80 -18.28 -6.93 -10.02
CA LEU A 80 -17.42 -6.01 -10.75
C LEU A 80 -16.73 -5.13 -9.70
N GLU A 81 -15.41 -5.27 -9.58
CA GLU A 81 -14.66 -4.33 -8.76
C GLU A 81 -14.88 -2.92 -9.34
N PRO A 82 -15.11 -1.90 -8.48
CA PRO A 82 -15.23 -0.54 -8.95
C PRO A 82 -13.95 -0.14 -9.68
N GLU A 83 -14.12 0.37 -10.89
CA GLU A 83 -13.04 0.97 -11.66
C GLU A 83 -12.68 2.30 -11.01
N VAL A 84 -11.49 2.36 -10.43
CA VAL A 84 -10.97 3.52 -9.71
C VAL A 84 -9.60 3.85 -10.29
N ASP A 85 -9.41 5.12 -10.63
CA ASP A 85 -8.12 5.65 -11.03
C ASP A 85 -7.21 5.84 -9.80
N ASP A 86 -6.42 4.81 -9.50
CA ASP A 86 -5.55 4.75 -8.33
C ASP A 86 -4.08 5.07 -8.65
N ASP A 87 -3.82 5.80 -9.73
CA ASP A 87 -2.47 6.20 -10.11
C ASP A 87 -1.96 7.41 -9.30
N PRO A 88 -1.03 7.25 -8.34
CA PRO A 88 -0.59 8.34 -7.48
C PRO A 88 0.18 9.42 -8.25
N GLU A 89 0.86 9.07 -9.35
CA GLU A 89 1.68 10.02 -10.10
C GLU A 89 0.88 11.18 -10.70
N LYS A 90 -0.44 11.02 -10.86
CA LYS A 90 -1.35 12.07 -11.33
C LYS A 90 -1.44 13.28 -10.41
N PHE A 91 -1.02 13.15 -9.15
CA PHE A 91 -1.02 14.26 -8.21
C PHE A 91 0.28 15.06 -8.21
N LEU A 92 1.35 14.58 -8.85
CA LEU A 92 2.60 15.34 -8.97
C LEU A 92 2.37 16.61 -9.80
N GLY A 93 2.85 17.74 -9.31
CA GLY A 93 2.68 19.04 -9.96
C GLY A 93 1.29 19.66 -9.81
N ILE A 94 0.36 19.00 -9.11
CA ILE A 94 -0.97 19.53 -8.83
C ILE A 94 -0.90 20.47 -7.63
N ASP A 95 -1.54 21.64 -7.76
CA ASP A 95 -1.64 22.63 -6.69
C ASP A 95 -2.66 22.23 -5.60
N ALA A 96 -2.49 22.80 -4.42
CA ALA A 96 -3.32 22.56 -3.24
C ALA A 96 -4.82 22.75 -3.48
N GLN A 97 -5.24 23.74 -4.29
CA GLN A 97 -6.67 23.97 -4.52
C GLN A 97 -7.25 22.86 -5.37
N GLN A 98 -6.54 22.45 -6.43
CA GLN A 98 -6.95 21.36 -7.29
C GLN A 98 -6.90 20.00 -6.57
N LEU A 99 -5.96 19.80 -5.64
CA LEU A 99 -5.95 18.61 -4.78
C LEU A 99 -7.22 18.50 -3.93
N VAL A 100 -7.72 19.59 -3.36
CA VAL A 100 -8.99 19.57 -2.60
C VAL A 100 -10.16 19.17 -3.50
N VAL A 101 -10.18 19.63 -4.76
CA VAL A 101 -11.22 19.23 -5.71
C VAL A 101 -11.16 17.73 -6.03
N LEU A 102 -9.95 17.17 -6.17
CA LEU A 102 -9.75 15.76 -6.56
C LEU A 102 -9.88 14.78 -5.38
N LEU A 103 -9.27 15.11 -4.25
CA LEU A 103 -9.10 14.23 -3.09
C LEU A 103 -9.86 14.71 -1.85
N GLY A 104 -10.58 15.83 -1.93
CA GLY A 104 -11.20 16.47 -0.77
C GLY A 104 -10.21 17.09 0.19
N ASP A 105 -10.73 17.53 1.34
CA ASP A 105 -9.90 18.07 2.40
C ASP A 105 -8.99 16.99 3.00
N PRO A 106 -7.71 17.28 3.25
CA PRO A 106 -6.83 16.38 3.97
C PRO A 106 -7.29 16.21 5.41
N SER A 107 -7.02 15.04 6.00
CA SER A 107 -7.29 14.77 7.41
C SER A 107 -6.40 15.59 8.34
N LEU A 108 -5.17 15.90 7.90
CA LEU A 108 -4.22 16.73 8.63
C LEU A 108 -3.32 17.49 7.66
N ILE A 109 -3.04 18.75 7.96
CA ILE A 109 -1.99 19.54 7.30
C ILE A 109 -0.90 19.83 8.33
N ARG A 110 0.32 19.36 8.06
CA ARG A 110 1.52 19.68 8.85
C ARG A 110 2.35 20.71 8.10
N ARG A 111 2.80 21.76 8.80
CA ARG A 111 3.64 22.81 8.22
C ARG A 111 5.10 22.53 8.58
N GLU A 112 5.90 22.21 7.58
CA GLU A 112 7.31 21.83 7.73
C GLU A 112 8.16 22.68 6.78
N SER A 113 8.27 23.97 7.09
CA SER A 113 8.92 24.97 6.23
C SER A 113 10.23 24.45 5.60
N PRO A 114 10.38 24.53 4.27
CA PRO A 114 9.52 25.24 3.32
C PRO A 114 8.35 24.42 2.75
N ALA A 115 8.10 23.21 3.27
CA ALA A 115 7.04 22.33 2.80
C ALA A 115 5.76 22.41 3.65
N GLU A 116 4.67 21.93 3.06
CA GLU A 116 3.49 21.45 3.77
C GLU A 116 3.33 19.95 3.49
N ILE A 117 2.94 19.18 4.50
CA ILE A 117 2.61 17.76 4.34
C ILE A 117 1.12 17.61 4.58
N TRP A 118 0.41 17.26 3.53
CA TRP A 118 -1.02 16.99 3.55
C TRP A 118 -1.23 15.49 3.71
N GLN A 119 -1.93 15.09 4.77
CA GLN A 119 -2.12 13.68 5.12
C GLN A 119 -3.58 13.29 4.91
N TYR A 120 -3.78 12.22 4.14
CA TYR A 120 -5.07 11.59 3.91
C TYR A 120 -5.07 10.21 4.59
N SER A 121 -5.87 10.06 5.64
CA SER A 121 -5.86 8.87 6.47
C SER A 121 -7.09 8.00 6.24
N THR A 122 -6.87 6.69 6.13
CA THR A 122 -7.91 5.66 6.18
C THR A 122 -7.68 4.77 7.40
N LYS A 123 -8.51 3.74 7.58
CA LYS A 123 -8.29 2.68 8.60
C LYS A 123 -7.11 1.75 8.26
N SER A 124 -6.51 1.86 7.08
CA SER A 124 -5.46 0.91 6.64
C SER A 124 -4.13 1.59 6.34
N CYS A 125 -4.16 2.88 6.02
CA CYS A 125 -2.95 3.60 5.60
C CYS A 125 -3.12 5.11 5.73
N VAL A 126 -1.99 5.81 5.60
CA VAL A 126 -1.91 7.27 5.43
C VAL A 126 -1.16 7.57 4.14
N LEU A 127 -1.76 8.38 3.28
CA LEU A 127 -1.15 8.95 2.07
C LEU A 127 -0.69 10.37 2.39
N ASP A 128 0.61 10.63 2.30
CA ASP A 128 1.19 11.96 2.47
C ASP A 128 1.52 12.56 1.10
N LEU A 129 1.00 13.75 0.85
CA LEU A 129 1.39 14.61 -0.25
C LEU A 129 2.27 15.71 0.32
N VAL A 130 3.50 15.80 -0.16
CA VAL A 130 4.46 16.83 0.26
C VAL A 130 4.44 17.95 -0.78
N LEU A 131 4.04 19.12 -0.35
CA LEU A 131 3.87 20.30 -1.17
C LEU A 131 4.98 21.32 -0.91
N TYR A 132 5.59 21.85 -1.97
CA TYR A 132 6.44 23.05 -1.92
C TYR A 132 5.74 24.15 -2.70
N ASP A 133 5.72 25.37 -2.16
CA ASP A 133 5.00 26.50 -2.77
C ASP A 133 3.56 26.13 -3.18
N SER A 134 2.90 25.33 -2.33
CA SER A 134 1.54 24.80 -2.54
C SER A 134 1.36 23.88 -3.75
N VAL A 135 2.44 23.29 -4.27
CA VAL A 135 2.42 22.31 -5.38
C VAL A 135 3.00 20.98 -4.92
N THR A 136 2.31 19.87 -5.23
CA THR A 136 2.74 18.53 -4.84
C THR A 136 4.05 18.17 -5.56
N ALA A 137 5.08 17.88 -4.77
CA ALA A 137 6.39 17.51 -5.28
C ALA A 137 6.76 16.05 -5.00
N TYR A 138 6.16 15.46 -3.96
CA TYR A 138 6.45 14.09 -3.54
C TYR A 138 5.24 13.44 -2.89
N ILE A 139 5.18 12.11 -3.01
CA ILE A 139 4.08 11.28 -2.54
C ILE A 139 4.68 10.09 -1.81
N GLU A 140 4.18 9.81 -0.62
CA GLU A 140 4.51 8.59 0.11
C GLU A 140 3.26 7.99 0.75
N ALA A 141 3.31 6.69 1.01
CA ALA A 141 2.31 6.00 1.77
C ALA A 141 2.94 5.18 2.89
N ARG A 142 2.23 5.10 4.00
CA ARG A 142 2.60 4.26 5.14
C ARG A 142 1.40 3.59 5.76
N ASP A 143 1.63 2.43 6.36
CA ASP A 143 0.61 1.75 7.16
C ASP A 143 0.43 2.39 8.55
N GLU A 144 -0.48 1.83 9.35
CA GLU A 144 -0.77 2.29 10.71
C GLU A 144 0.44 2.17 11.66
N GLN A 145 1.42 1.32 11.33
CA GLN A 145 2.65 1.13 12.08
C GLN A 145 3.80 1.99 11.52
N VAL A 146 3.50 2.96 10.64
CA VAL A 146 4.46 3.90 10.05
C VAL A 146 5.49 3.19 9.14
N ARG A 147 5.19 1.99 8.65
CA ARG A 147 6.05 1.30 7.68
C ARG A 147 5.71 1.79 6.27
N PRO A 148 6.71 2.05 5.42
CA PRO A 148 6.47 2.38 4.02
C PRO A 148 5.62 1.30 3.34
N MET A 149 4.68 1.73 2.51
CA MET A 149 3.85 0.85 1.69
C MET A 149 3.69 1.39 0.28
N ASP A 150 3.12 0.56 -0.59
CA ASP A 150 2.81 0.96 -1.96
C ASP A 150 1.76 2.08 -1.99
N SER A 151 2.06 3.16 -2.72
CA SER A 151 1.21 4.35 -2.76
C SER A 151 -0.07 4.14 -3.55
N ARG A 152 -0.03 3.34 -4.63
CA ARG A 152 -1.22 2.97 -5.41
C ARG A 152 -2.22 2.21 -4.54
N THR A 153 -1.74 1.25 -3.76
CA THR A 153 -2.55 0.48 -2.81
C THR A 153 -3.23 1.38 -1.77
N CYS A 154 -2.50 2.34 -1.20
CA CYS A 154 -3.07 3.26 -0.23
C CYS A 154 -4.10 4.21 -0.87
N LEU A 155 -3.78 4.77 -2.03
CA LEU A 155 -4.67 5.65 -2.78
C LEU A 155 -5.97 4.94 -3.18
N ARG A 156 -5.91 3.69 -3.65
CA ARG A 156 -7.11 2.89 -3.93
C ARG A 156 -8.00 2.77 -2.69
N SER A 157 -7.42 2.41 -1.54
CA SER A 157 -8.16 2.32 -0.27
C SER A 157 -8.81 3.66 0.13
N LEU A 158 -8.08 4.76 -0.02
CA LEU A 158 -8.59 6.11 0.20
C LEU A 158 -9.80 6.40 -0.69
N LEU A 159 -9.68 6.20 -2.01
CA LEU A 159 -10.72 6.49 -2.98
C LEU A 159 -11.97 5.63 -2.79
N LEU A 160 -11.80 4.36 -2.43
CA LEU A 160 -12.92 3.47 -2.11
C LEU A 160 -13.62 3.87 -0.81
N SER A 161 -12.86 4.21 0.23
CA SER A 161 -13.44 4.64 1.52
C SER A 161 -14.34 5.88 1.38
N ARG A 162 -14.06 6.73 0.40
CA ARG A 162 -14.81 7.96 0.10
C ARG A 162 -15.96 7.78 -0.88
N GLN A 163 -16.28 6.56 -1.32
CA GLN A 163 -17.49 6.26 -2.09
C GLN A 163 -18.62 5.72 -1.20
N ASN A 164 -18.31 5.36 0.06
CA ASN A 164 -19.20 4.67 0.99
C ASN A 164 -19.83 5.57 2.08
N TRP A 165 -19.97 6.88 1.84
CA TRP A 165 -20.59 7.86 2.73
C TRP A 165 -21.77 8.56 2.04
#